data_AF-A0A257P2I0-F1
#
_entry.id   AF-A0A257P2I0-F1
#
_cell.length_a   1.000
_cell.length_b   1.000
_cell.length_c   1.000
_cell.angle_alpha   90.00
_cell.angle_beta   90.00
_cell.angle_gamma   90.00
#
_symmetry.space_group_name_H-M   'P 1'
#
loop_
_entity.id
_entity.type
_entity.pdbx_description
1 polymer ?
#
loop_
_entity_poly.entity_id
_entity_poly.type
_entity_poly.pdbx_seq_one_letter_code
_entity_poly.pdbx_strand_id
1 'polypeptide(L)'
;MGQFIEQGFLLFLEHARRLRYEGHRRLDQHRREHLALLHQGALQLDLFLALLRGLLTGQCIRFPVTDVRVFKGRDSMGVRGINLGAEDTVISLAILRHVEASPAEREAYLKMRRAIAGEAVEETGAPGLDETVEEGSEEAIAPAQLPQDRYVEMSLGEQVILCVSSNGYGKRTSSYEYRITGRGGKGITAMTVNRRNGPLVAALPVEHGDEIMLVTNGGQLIRCPV
;
A
#
# COMPACT_ATOMS: atom_id res chain seq x y z
N MET A 1 -10.75 -16.20 -5.86
CA MET A 1 -9.66 -16.76 -5.03
C MET A 1 -8.64 -17.48 -5.91
N GLY A 2 -7.49 -16.85 -6.21
CA GLY A 2 -6.40 -17.47 -6.98
C GLY A 2 -5.19 -17.71 -6.08
N GLN A 3 -4.79 -18.97 -5.92
CA GLN A 3 -3.54 -19.35 -5.27
C GLN A 3 -2.46 -19.34 -6.34
N PHE A 4 -1.47 -18.45 -6.24
CA PHE A 4 -0.39 -18.36 -7.23
C PHE A 4 0.96 -18.76 -6.62
N ILE A 5 1.26 -20.06 -6.69
CA ILE A 5 2.61 -20.66 -6.71
C ILE A 5 3.49 -20.49 -5.45
N GLU A 6 4.06 -21.60 -4.99
CA GLU A 6 4.83 -21.72 -3.73
C GLU A 6 6.23 -21.10 -3.71
N GLN A 7 6.67 -20.37 -4.73
CA GLN A 7 8.09 -19.99 -4.81
C GLN A 7 8.31 -18.59 -5.40
N GLY A 8 9.13 -17.79 -4.70
CA GLY A 8 9.15 -16.31 -4.78
C GLY A 8 9.42 -15.71 -6.16
N PHE A 9 9.07 -14.42 -6.32
CA PHE A 9 8.97 -13.79 -7.65
C PHE A 9 9.58 -12.40 -7.82
N LEU A 10 9.84 -12.00 -9.07
CA LEU A 10 9.96 -10.60 -9.52
C LEU A 10 8.60 -10.10 -10.00
N LEU A 11 8.29 -8.83 -9.71
CA LEU A 11 7.06 -8.16 -10.12
C LEU A 11 7.39 -6.97 -11.03
N PHE A 12 6.79 -6.98 -12.22
CA PHE A 12 6.81 -5.86 -13.16
C PHE A 12 5.39 -5.32 -13.31
N LEU A 13 5.28 -4.00 -13.41
CA LEU A 13 4.03 -3.33 -13.79
C LEU A 13 4.21 -2.72 -15.18
N GLU A 14 3.37 -3.13 -16.12
CA GLU A 14 3.31 -2.55 -17.47
C GLU A 14 2.06 -1.69 -17.61
N HIS A 15 2.24 -0.47 -18.11
CA HIS A 15 1.15 0.39 -18.57
C HIS A 15 1.47 0.86 -19.98
N ALA A 16 0.56 0.65 -20.94
CA ALA A 16 0.72 1.09 -22.32
C ALA A 16 2.10 0.75 -22.94
N ARG A 17 2.58 -0.48 -22.73
CA ARG A 17 3.91 -0.96 -23.20
C ARG A 17 5.13 -0.28 -22.58
N ARG A 18 4.98 0.34 -21.41
CA ARG A 18 6.08 0.89 -20.61
C ARG A 18 6.13 0.25 -19.23
N LEU A 19 7.33 -0.17 -18.81
CA LEU A 19 7.59 -0.67 -17.46
C LEU A 19 7.60 0.52 -16.48
N ARG A 20 6.73 0.46 -15.46
CA ARG A 20 6.61 1.51 -14.43
C ARG A 20 7.33 1.17 -13.12
N TYR A 21 7.55 -0.11 -12.84
CA TYR A 21 8.12 -0.55 -11.56
C TYR A 21 8.88 -1.87 -11.69
N GLU A 22 9.97 -2.00 -10.93
CA GLU A 22 10.75 -3.22 -10.75
C GLU A 22 10.86 -3.53 -9.25
N GLY A 23 10.17 -4.58 -8.80
CA GLY A 23 10.30 -5.09 -7.43
C GLY A 23 11.45 -6.08 -7.35
N HIS A 24 12.58 -5.69 -6.74
CA HIS A 24 13.73 -6.58 -6.61
C HIS A 24 13.58 -7.57 -5.46
N ARG A 25 13.67 -8.87 -5.78
CA ARG A 25 14.22 -9.87 -4.87
C ARG A 25 15.68 -10.12 -5.27
N ARG A 26 16.59 -10.06 -4.31
CA ARG A 26 18.00 -10.50 -4.44
C ARG A 26 18.07 -11.86 -5.14
N LEU A 27 18.66 -11.88 -6.33
CA LEU A 27 19.51 -12.97 -6.80
C LEU A 27 20.91 -12.61 -6.23
N ASP A 28 21.34 -13.22 -5.12
CA ASP A 28 22.53 -12.81 -4.32
C ASP A 28 23.83 -12.83 -5.17
N GLN A 29 24.86 -11.97 -5.04
CA GLN A 29 25.69 -11.57 -3.88
C GLN A 29 26.42 -10.23 -4.14
N HIS A 30 26.73 -9.48 -3.06
CA HIS A 30 27.67 -8.35 -2.98
C HIS A 30 27.26 -6.96 -3.54
N ARG A 31 26.40 -6.24 -2.81
CA ARG A 31 26.59 -4.86 -2.30
C ARG A 31 25.30 -4.37 -1.64
N ARG A 32 25.42 -3.51 -0.62
CA ARG A 32 24.30 -3.02 0.22
C ARG A 32 24.09 -1.52 0.01
N GLU A 33 23.37 -1.12 -1.03
CA GLU A 33 22.71 0.21 -1.11
C GLU A 33 21.50 0.08 -2.06
N HIS A 34 20.31 0.50 -1.62
CA HIS A 34 19.11 0.52 -2.47
C HIS A 34 18.56 1.95 -2.55
N LEU A 35 18.70 2.54 -3.73
CA LEU A 35 18.12 3.84 -4.09
C LEU A 35 16.73 3.58 -4.69
N ALA A 36 15.67 4.08 -4.05
CA ALA A 36 14.35 4.11 -4.66
C ALA A 36 14.33 5.22 -5.73
N LEU A 37 14.00 4.87 -6.97
CA LEU A 37 13.80 5.84 -8.06
C LEU A 37 12.53 6.65 -7.76
N LEU A 38 12.68 7.96 -7.53
CA LEU A 38 11.57 8.89 -7.37
C LEU A 38 11.26 9.55 -8.71
N HIS A 39 10.03 9.42 -9.18
CA HIS A 39 9.52 10.21 -10.30
C HIS A 39 9.13 11.60 -9.76
N GLN A 40 9.78 12.66 -10.27
CA GLN A 40 9.45 14.05 -9.90
C GLN A 40 8.16 14.49 -10.61
N GLY A 41 7.17 14.96 -9.84
CA GLY A 41 6.05 15.72 -10.39
C GLY A 41 4.84 15.78 -9.49
N ALA A 42 4.60 16.97 -8.91
CA ALA A 42 3.37 17.51 -8.28
C ALA A 42 3.52 17.87 -6.79
N LEU A 43 3.13 19.11 -6.48
CA LEU A 43 3.25 19.78 -5.17
C LEU A 43 2.08 19.45 -4.21
N GLN A 44 1.30 18.40 -4.50
CA GLN A 44 0.13 17.96 -3.72
C GLN A 44 0.14 16.44 -3.49
N LEU A 45 1.30 15.93 -3.11
CA LEU A 45 1.54 14.50 -2.94
C LEU A 45 1.73 14.17 -1.46
N ASP A 46 0.98 13.17 -0.99
CA ASP A 46 1.28 12.46 0.25
C ASP A 46 2.28 11.36 -0.08
N LEU A 47 3.51 11.46 0.41
CA LEU A 47 4.45 10.37 0.27
C LEU A 47 4.89 9.90 1.65
N PHE A 48 4.52 8.66 1.95
CA PHE A 48 5.46 7.57 2.14
C PHE A 48 4.68 6.32 2.53
N LEU A 49 4.22 5.51 1.56
CA LEU A 49 3.80 4.14 1.88
C LEU A 49 5.03 3.24 1.92
N ALA A 50 5.67 3.13 3.09
CA ALA A 50 6.73 2.14 3.28
C ALA A 50 6.14 0.84 3.79
N LEU A 51 6.19 -0.18 2.94
CA LEU A 51 5.74 -1.50 3.32
C LEU A 51 6.89 -2.31 3.88
N LEU A 52 6.60 -3.04 4.94
CA LEU A 52 7.58 -3.84 5.65
C LEU A 52 7.55 -5.28 5.17
N ARG A 53 8.75 -5.83 5.05
CA ARG A 53 8.99 -7.28 5.08
C ARG A 53 9.76 -7.58 6.36
N GLY A 54 9.04 -8.11 7.33
CA GLY A 54 9.56 -8.92 8.43
C GLY A 54 8.94 -10.32 8.38
N LEU A 55 9.39 -11.25 9.22
CA LEU A 55 8.80 -12.60 9.30
C LEU A 55 7.28 -12.56 9.59
N LEU A 56 6.78 -11.47 10.19
CA LEU A 56 5.41 -11.38 10.73
C LEU A 56 4.69 -10.03 10.49
N THR A 57 5.28 -9.06 9.78
CA THR A 57 4.69 -7.72 9.68
C THR A 57 4.38 -7.37 8.23
N GLY A 58 3.10 -7.19 7.93
CA GLY A 58 2.60 -6.63 6.66
C GLY A 58 2.24 -5.15 6.82
N GLN A 59 3.08 -4.41 7.56
CA GLN A 59 2.77 -3.05 7.99
C GLN A 59 3.13 -2.02 6.92
N CYS A 60 2.46 -0.88 6.99
CA CYS A 60 2.73 0.31 6.22
C CYS A 60 2.61 1.56 7.08
N ILE A 61 3.31 2.62 6.74
CA ILE A 61 3.04 3.96 7.29
C ILE A 61 2.60 4.87 6.13
N ARG A 62 1.93 5.98 6.41
CA ARG A 62 1.70 7.08 5.44
C ARG A 62 1.80 8.39 6.21
N PHE A 63 2.62 9.32 5.74
CA PHE A 63 2.75 10.66 6.30
C PHE A 63 2.91 11.72 5.19
N PRO A 64 2.65 13.00 5.48
CA PRO A 64 2.86 14.09 4.51
C PRO A 64 4.35 14.29 4.18
N VAL A 65 4.68 14.60 2.92
CA VAL A 65 6.08 14.85 2.51
C VAL A 65 6.70 16.02 3.27
N THR A 66 5.87 17.00 3.61
CA THR A 66 6.26 18.19 4.36
C THR A 66 6.81 17.86 5.75
N ASP A 67 6.53 16.68 6.31
CA ASP A 67 7.10 16.19 7.57
C ASP A 67 8.59 15.79 7.44
N VAL A 68 9.10 15.76 6.21
CA VAL A 68 10.51 15.52 5.87
C VAL A 68 11.11 16.81 5.36
N ARG A 69 12.05 17.36 6.15
CA ARG A 69 12.80 18.55 5.75
C ARG A 69 13.60 18.31 4.46
N VAL A 70 13.75 19.36 3.66
CA VAL A 70 14.69 19.37 2.53
C VAL A 70 16.11 19.42 3.08
N PHE A 71 16.96 18.52 2.60
CA PHE A 71 18.36 18.43 3.00
C PHE A 71 19.27 19.15 2.00
N LYS A 72 20.41 19.67 2.49
CA LYS A 72 21.38 20.42 1.69
C LYS A 72 22.00 19.60 0.54
N GLY A 73 22.09 18.28 0.71
CA GLY A 73 22.71 17.39 -0.26
C GLY A 73 22.50 15.92 0.08
N ARG A 74 22.93 15.06 -0.84
CA ARG A 74 22.72 13.59 -0.80
C ARG A 74 23.49 12.89 0.33
N ASP A 75 24.55 13.51 0.84
CA ASP A 75 25.39 12.96 1.92
C ASP A 75 24.75 13.11 3.31
N SER A 76 23.49 13.51 3.36
CA SER A 76 22.74 13.68 4.59
C SER A 76 22.29 12.32 5.14
N MET A 77 22.35 12.17 6.46
CA MET A 77 21.90 10.96 7.17
C MET A 77 20.37 10.72 7.11
N GLY A 78 19.60 11.67 6.57
CA GLY A 78 18.15 11.59 6.49
C GLY A 78 17.43 11.76 7.83
N VAL A 79 16.15 11.40 7.85
CA VAL A 79 15.32 11.29 9.07
C VAL A 79 14.58 9.95 9.05
N ARG A 80 14.19 9.45 10.24
CA ARG A 80 13.43 8.20 10.36
C ARG A 80 12.04 8.35 9.72
N GLY A 81 11.71 7.46 8.78
CA GLY A 81 10.36 7.39 8.17
C GLY A 81 9.40 6.51 8.95
N ILE A 82 9.82 5.30 9.33
CA ILE A 82 9.01 4.28 10.04
C ILE A 82 9.85 3.63 11.14
N ASN A 83 9.21 3.15 12.21
CA ASN A 83 9.88 2.43 13.30
C ASN A 83 9.92 0.92 13.05
N LEU A 84 11.02 0.47 12.44
CA LEU A 84 11.27 -0.93 12.11
C LEU A 84 11.60 -1.79 13.33
N GLY A 85 11.11 -3.03 13.35
CA GLY A 85 11.68 -4.11 14.17
C GLY A 85 13.04 -4.57 13.62
N ALA A 86 13.76 -5.40 14.39
CA ALA A 86 15.12 -5.82 14.05
C ALA A 86 15.23 -6.55 12.70
N GLU A 87 14.20 -7.32 12.34
CA GLU A 87 14.13 -8.11 11.10
C GLU A 87 13.29 -7.45 10.01
N ASP A 88 12.76 -6.25 10.26
CA ASP A 88 11.90 -5.55 9.31
C ASP A 88 12.74 -4.76 8.31
N THR A 89 12.38 -4.86 7.04
CA THR A 89 12.98 -4.08 5.96
C THR A 89 11.89 -3.37 5.16
N VAL A 90 12.19 -2.16 4.66
CA VAL A 90 11.29 -1.47 3.73
C VAL A 90 11.45 -2.10 2.34
N ILE A 91 10.35 -2.53 1.73
CA ILE A 91 10.34 -3.21 0.42
C ILE A 91 9.76 -2.36 -0.71
N SER A 92 8.95 -1.36 -0.40
CA SER A 92 8.36 -0.47 -1.40
C SER A 92 8.20 0.93 -0.86
N LEU A 93 8.18 1.89 -1.78
CA LEU A 93 7.90 3.28 -1.55
C LEU A 93 6.97 3.75 -2.67
N ALA A 94 5.81 4.30 -2.31
CA ALA A 94 4.85 4.87 -3.24
C ALA A 94 4.48 6.29 -2.83
N ILE A 95 4.42 7.18 -3.81
CA ILE A 95 3.87 8.52 -3.69
C ILE A 95 2.38 8.45 -4.02
N LEU A 96 1.53 8.92 -3.11
CA LEU A 96 0.08 8.95 -3.27
C LEU A 96 -0.43 10.38 -3.40
N ARG A 97 -1.61 10.56 -4.01
CA ARG A 97 -2.32 11.83 -4.04
C ARG A 97 -2.88 12.14 -2.66
N HIS A 98 -2.72 13.39 -2.23
CA HIS A 98 -3.36 13.88 -1.01
C HIS A 98 -4.79 14.34 -1.32
N VAL A 99 -5.74 13.87 -0.52
CA VAL A 99 -7.07 14.48 -0.41
C VAL A 99 -7.33 14.64 1.07
N GLU A 100 -7.53 15.89 1.49
CA GLU A 100 -7.91 16.21 2.86
C GLU A 100 -9.33 15.67 3.08
N ALA A 101 -9.48 14.69 3.96
CA ALA A 101 -10.76 14.08 4.27
C ALA A 101 -10.77 13.61 5.73
N SER A 102 -11.82 13.96 6.44
CA SER A 102 -12.07 13.49 7.81
C SER A 102 -12.21 11.96 7.86
N PRO A 103 -12.01 11.31 9.02
CA PRO A 103 -12.27 9.88 9.18
C PRO A 103 -13.68 9.48 8.73
N ALA A 104 -14.70 10.28 9.07
CA ALA A 104 -16.08 10.04 8.69
C ALA A 104 -16.31 10.11 7.17
N GLU A 105 -15.71 11.10 6.48
CA GLU A 105 -15.79 11.19 5.01
C GLU A 105 -15.12 10.00 4.33
N ARG A 106 -13.98 9.55 4.83
CA ARG A 106 -13.27 8.38 4.29
C ARG A 106 -14.08 7.10 4.46
N GLU A 107 -14.70 6.91 5.63
CA GLU A 107 -15.57 5.76 5.87
C GLU A 107 -16.81 5.79 4.96
N ALA A 108 -17.47 6.94 4.85
CA ALA A 108 -18.62 7.13 3.97
C ALA A 108 -18.26 6.88 2.50
N TYR A 109 -17.12 7.39 2.04
CA TYR A 109 -16.59 7.14 0.70
C TYR A 109 -16.35 5.66 0.44
N LEU A 110 -15.61 4.98 1.34
CA LEU A 110 -15.28 3.55 1.19
C LEU A 110 -16.54 2.67 1.18
N LYS A 111 -17.54 3.01 2.01
CA LYS A 111 -18.83 2.32 2.04
C LYS A 111 -19.60 2.51 0.72
N MET A 112 -19.71 3.74 0.23
CA MET A 112 -20.39 4.04 -1.03
C MET A 112 -19.69 3.40 -2.23
N ARG A 113 -18.35 3.44 -2.25
CA ARG A 113 -17.51 2.78 -3.27
C ARG A 113 -17.78 1.28 -3.36
N ARG A 114 -17.77 0.57 -2.22
CA ARG A 114 -18.00 -0.89 -2.16
C ARG A 114 -19.40 -1.25 -2.66
N ALA A 115 -20.40 -0.45 -2.30
CA ALA A 115 -21.77 -0.62 -2.79
C ALA A 115 -21.89 -0.46 -4.32
N ILE A 116 -21.19 0.53 -4.90
CA ILE A 116 -21.20 0.78 -6.35
C ILE A 116 -20.43 -0.31 -7.11
N ALA A 117 -19.29 -0.74 -6.59
CA ALA A 117 -18.46 -1.76 -7.23
C ALA A 117 -19.09 -3.16 -7.24
N GLY A 118 -20.20 -3.37 -6.52
CA GLY A 118 -20.80 -4.69 -6.34
C GLY A 118 -19.91 -5.66 -5.56
N GLU A 119 -18.94 -5.13 -4.81
CA GLU A 119 -18.05 -5.91 -3.98
C GLU A 119 -18.82 -6.37 -2.74
N ALA A 120 -19.27 -7.63 -2.75
CA ALA A 120 -19.63 -8.32 -1.52
C ALA A 120 -18.40 -8.33 -0.61
N VAL A 121 -18.60 -8.16 0.69
CA VAL A 121 -17.53 -8.37 1.68
C VAL A 121 -17.12 -9.84 1.58
N GLU A 122 -16.13 -10.15 0.74
CA GLU A 122 -15.40 -11.41 0.87
C GLU A 122 -14.64 -11.30 2.20
N GLU A 123 -15.25 -11.86 3.23
CA GLU A 123 -14.64 -12.12 4.52
C GLU A 123 -13.53 -13.17 4.35
N THR A 124 -12.44 -12.80 3.66
CA THR A 124 -11.17 -13.48 3.88
C THR A 124 -10.71 -13.08 5.28
N GLY A 125 -11.10 -13.89 6.27
CA GLY A 125 -10.86 -13.71 7.70
C GLY A 125 -9.62 -12.88 8.02
N ALA A 126 -9.87 -11.61 8.33
CA ALA A 126 -9.01 -10.72 9.09
C ALA A 126 -9.94 -9.67 9.70
N PRO A 127 -9.92 -9.46 11.03
CA PRO A 127 -10.79 -8.49 11.69
C PRO A 127 -10.60 -7.09 11.12
N GLY A 128 -11.66 -6.29 11.23
CA GLY A 128 -11.61 -4.87 10.94
C GLY A 128 -10.41 -4.20 11.59
N LEU A 129 -9.90 -3.16 10.94
CA LEU A 129 -8.85 -2.31 11.47
C LEU A 129 -9.39 -1.43 12.61
N ASP A 130 -9.64 -2.01 13.79
CA ASP A 130 -9.43 -1.40 15.12
C ASP A 130 -9.84 -2.38 16.23
N GLU A 131 -8.89 -2.81 17.07
CA GLU A 131 -9.20 -3.32 18.42
C GLU A 131 -8.20 -2.70 19.41
N THR A 132 -8.26 -1.38 19.54
CA THR A 132 -8.10 -0.78 20.87
C THR A 132 -9.50 -0.45 21.38
N VAL A 133 -10.02 -1.34 22.23
CA VAL A 133 -11.26 -1.13 22.98
C VAL A 133 -10.97 -0.06 24.04
N GLU A 134 -11.32 1.19 23.75
CA GLU A 134 -11.69 2.15 24.80
C GLU A 134 -13.22 2.17 24.86
N GLU A 135 -13.75 1.70 25.98
CA GLU A 135 -15.17 1.81 26.33
C GLU A 135 -15.53 3.30 26.44
N GLY A 136 -16.29 3.81 25.47
CA GLY A 136 -16.75 5.19 25.44
C GLY A 136 -17.98 5.37 24.57
N SER A 137 -19.15 5.31 25.22
CA SER A 137 -20.47 5.82 24.81
C SER A 137 -20.95 5.58 23.37
N GLU A 138 -22.00 4.74 23.26
CA GLU A 138 -22.90 4.68 22.11
C GLU A 138 -23.56 6.05 21.86
N GLU A 139 -23.08 6.78 20.85
CA GLU A 139 -23.92 7.69 20.08
C GLU A 139 -23.89 7.22 18.62
N ALA A 140 -25.02 6.65 18.18
CA ALA A 140 -25.24 6.28 16.80
C ALA A 140 -25.28 7.53 15.92
N ILE A 141 -24.12 7.92 15.37
CA ILE A 141 -24.04 8.93 14.33
C ILE A 141 -24.64 8.30 13.06
N ALA A 142 -25.80 8.78 12.63
CA ALA A 142 -26.37 8.41 11.33
C ALA A 142 -25.30 8.58 10.25
N PRO A 143 -25.10 7.61 9.32
CA PRO A 143 -24.03 7.68 8.36
C PRO A 143 -24.23 8.96 7.53
N ALA A 144 -23.28 9.90 7.66
CA ALA A 144 -23.28 11.11 6.86
C ALA A 144 -23.30 10.67 5.39
N GLN A 145 -24.40 10.96 4.69
CA GLN A 145 -24.46 10.77 3.24
C GLN A 145 -23.41 11.70 2.64
N LEU A 146 -22.36 11.13 2.06
CA LEU A 146 -21.33 11.90 1.38
C LEU A 146 -21.99 12.60 0.18
N PRO A 147 -21.95 13.95 0.09
CA PRO A 147 -22.52 14.66 -1.06
C PRO A 147 -21.92 14.15 -2.37
N GLN A 148 -22.73 14.10 -3.43
CA GLN A 148 -22.29 13.54 -4.72
C GLN A 148 -21.04 14.24 -5.28
N ASP A 149 -20.98 15.57 -5.20
CA ASP A 149 -19.82 16.34 -5.67
C ASP A 149 -18.55 15.98 -4.89
N ARG A 150 -18.68 15.76 -3.58
CA ARG A 150 -17.59 15.35 -2.71
C ARG A 150 -17.13 13.92 -3.00
N TYR A 151 -18.07 13.01 -3.29
CA TYR A 151 -17.75 11.67 -3.74
C TYR A 151 -16.94 11.69 -5.04
N VAL A 152 -17.34 12.51 -6.02
CA VAL A 152 -16.62 12.67 -7.29
C VAL A 152 -15.21 13.20 -7.08
N GLU A 153 -15.04 14.23 -6.25
CA GLU A 153 -13.72 14.78 -5.90
C GLU A 153 -12.80 13.71 -5.29
N MET A 154 -13.28 12.98 -4.27
CA MET A 154 -12.53 11.90 -3.64
C MET A 154 -12.25 10.76 -4.64
N SER A 155 -13.20 10.43 -5.52
CA SER A 155 -12.99 9.40 -6.54
C SER A 155 -11.87 9.75 -7.53
N LEU A 156 -11.75 11.03 -7.92
CA LEU A 156 -10.66 11.51 -8.77
C LEU A 156 -9.29 11.50 -8.08
N GLY A 157 -9.28 11.66 -6.76
CA GLY A 157 -8.07 11.59 -5.92
C GLY A 157 -7.68 10.17 -5.49
N GLU A 158 -8.59 9.20 -5.65
CA GLU A 158 -8.34 7.83 -5.24
C GLU A 158 -7.24 7.18 -6.09
N GLN A 159 -6.41 6.37 -5.43
CA GLN A 159 -5.50 5.44 -6.08
C GLN A 159 -5.70 4.05 -5.50
N VAL A 160 -5.52 3.03 -6.33
CA VAL A 160 -5.54 1.63 -5.87
C VAL A 160 -4.11 1.15 -5.69
N ILE A 161 -3.83 0.53 -4.56
CA ILE A 161 -2.54 -0.07 -4.25
C ILE A 161 -2.70 -1.58 -4.34
N LEU A 162 -1.87 -2.22 -5.18
CA LEU A 162 -1.76 -3.66 -5.24
C LEU A 162 -0.63 -4.12 -4.33
N CYS A 163 -0.96 -4.82 -3.24
CA CYS A 163 -0.03 -5.55 -2.40
C CYS A 163 0.12 -6.99 -2.93
N VAL A 164 1.35 -7.52 -2.95
CA VAL A 164 1.62 -8.92 -3.32
C VAL A 164 2.53 -9.56 -2.28
N SER A 165 2.16 -10.74 -1.81
CA SER A 165 2.91 -11.54 -0.86
C SER A 165 3.70 -12.66 -1.54
N SER A 166 4.73 -13.17 -0.86
CA SER A 166 5.68 -14.16 -1.38
C SER A 166 5.09 -15.48 -1.85
N ASN A 167 3.91 -15.88 -1.36
CA ASN A 167 3.18 -17.07 -1.83
C ASN A 167 2.18 -16.72 -2.96
N GLY A 168 2.38 -15.56 -3.61
CA GLY A 168 1.62 -15.05 -4.75
C GLY A 168 0.19 -14.63 -4.46
N TYR A 169 -0.15 -14.31 -3.21
CA TYR A 169 -1.43 -13.68 -2.91
C TYR A 169 -1.35 -12.18 -3.16
N GLY A 170 -2.38 -11.63 -3.79
CA GLY A 170 -2.53 -10.21 -4.04
C GLY A 170 -3.74 -9.62 -3.33
N LYS A 171 -3.64 -8.36 -2.90
CA LYS A 171 -4.79 -7.55 -2.44
C LYS A 171 -4.73 -6.16 -3.08
N ARG A 172 -5.84 -5.74 -3.68
CA ARG A 172 -6.04 -4.35 -4.13
C ARG A 172 -6.76 -3.58 -3.02
N THR A 173 -6.22 -2.43 -2.66
CA THR A 173 -6.72 -1.63 -1.54
C THR A 173 -6.77 -0.15 -1.94
N SER A 174 -7.84 0.54 -1.57
CA SER A 174 -7.97 1.99 -1.78
C SER A 174 -6.90 2.76 -1.01
N SER A 175 -6.39 3.85 -1.58
CA SER A 175 -5.48 4.78 -0.91
C SER A 175 -6.10 5.35 0.38
N TYR A 176 -7.43 5.44 0.46
CA TYR A 176 -8.12 5.96 1.64
C TYR A 176 -8.16 5.01 2.84
N GLU A 177 -7.94 3.71 2.63
CA GLU A 177 -7.73 2.75 3.73
C GLU A 177 -6.37 2.97 4.42
N TYR A 178 -5.40 3.54 3.70
CA TYR A 178 -4.10 3.91 4.26
C TYR A 178 -4.16 5.29 4.90
N ARG A 179 -4.62 5.35 6.16
CA ARG A 179 -4.72 6.61 6.92
C ARG A 179 -3.36 7.26 7.15
N ILE A 180 -3.34 8.58 7.16
CA ILE A 180 -2.16 9.36 7.55
C ILE A 180 -1.88 9.11 9.05
N THR A 181 -0.61 8.89 9.36
CA THR A 181 -0.09 8.64 10.71
C THR A 181 1.22 9.42 10.89
N GLY A 182 1.65 9.64 12.12
CA GLY A 182 2.87 10.39 12.40
C GLY A 182 4.13 9.66 11.91
N ARG A 183 5.02 10.38 11.23
CA ARG A 183 6.33 9.87 10.78
C ARG A 183 7.11 9.27 11.96
N GLY A 184 7.74 8.12 11.73
CA GLY A 184 8.49 7.38 12.75
C GLY A 184 7.62 6.53 13.67
N GLY A 185 6.32 6.43 13.42
CA GLY A 185 5.43 5.46 14.07
C GLY A 185 5.64 4.03 13.57
N LYS A 186 4.89 3.09 14.15
CA LYS A 186 4.86 1.68 13.69
C LYS A 186 4.09 1.50 12.38
N GLY A 187 3.14 2.40 12.10
CA GLY A 187 2.26 2.27 10.95
C GLY A 187 1.02 1.41 11.25
N ILE A 188 0.33 1.00 10.20
CA ILE A 188 -0.90 0.21 10.18
C ILE A 188 -0.71 -1.05 9.33
N THR A 189 -1.63 -2.01 9.40
CA THR A 189 -1.53 -3.23 8.56
C THR A 189 -2.00 -2.95 7.13
N ALA A 190 -1.17 -3.28 6.13
CA ALA A 190 -1.52 -3.17 4.72
C ALA A 190 -2.04 -4.48 4.11
N MET A 191 -1.48 -5.61 4.51
CA MET A 191 -1.94 -6.92 4.11
C MET A 191 -1.66 -7.91 5.24
N THR A 192 -2.60 -8.80 5.50
CA THR A 192 -2.42 -9.86 6.49
C THR A 192 -1.27 -10.78 6.06
N VAL A 193 -0.25 -10.88 6.92
CA VAL A 193 0.86 -11.82 6.77
C VAL A 193 0.57 -13.01 7.67
N ASN A 194 0.47 -14.19 7.08
CA ASN A 194 0.23 -15.45 7.79
C ASN A 194 0.92 -16.59 7.01
N ARG A 195 0.83 -17.83 7.50
CA ARG A 195 1.44 -18.99 6.83
C ARG A 195 0.94 -19.18 5.40
N ARG A 196 -0.31 -18.82 5.11
CA ARG A 196 -0.93 -18.93 3.78
C ARG A 196 -0.35 -17.89 2.82
N ASN A 197 -0.33 -16.63 3.20
CA ASN A 197 0.08 -15.52 2.34
C ASN A 197 1.61 -15.41 2.26
N GLY A 198 2.30 -15.71 3.36
CA GLY A 198 3.73 -15.45 3.52
C GLY A 198 4.04 -13.94 3.65
N PRO A 199 5.33 -13.59 3.79
CA PRO A 199 5.76 -12.20 3.87
C PRO A 199 5.32 -11.38 2.66
N LEU A 200 5.02 -10.10 2.89
CA LEU A 200 4.79 -9.12 1.83
C LEU A 200 6.08 -8.90 1.02
N VAL A 201 5.97 -8.77 -0.30
CA VAL A 201 7.15 -8.61 -1.18
C VAL A 201 7.05 -7.45 -2.15
N ALA A 202 5.84 -6.96 -2.45
CA ALA A 202 5.66 -5.74 -3.21
C ALA A 202 4.38 -5.02 -2.76
N ALA A 203 4.38 -3.70 -2.88
CA ALA A 203 3.15 -3.04 -3.29
C ALA A 203 3.40 -1.77 -4.06
N LEU A 204 2.44 -1.45 -4.91
CA LEU A 204 2.56 -0.38 -5.88
C LEU A 204 1.19 0.18 -6.21
N PRO A 205 1.10 1.49 -6.52
CA PRO A 205 -0.10 2.05 -7.11
C PRO A 205 -0.30 1.43 -8.50
N VAL A 206 -1.55 1.09 -8.78
CA VAL A 206 -1.99 0.49 -10.04
C VAL A 206 -3.15 1.29 -10.61
N GLU A 207 -3.25 1.31 -11.93
CA GLU A 207 -4.30 1.98 -12.68
C GLU A 207 -5.11 0.97 -13.48
N HIS A 208 -6.29 1.38 -13.92
CA HIS A 208 -7.10 0.56 -14.81
C HIS A 208 -6.35 0.32 -16.14
N GLY A 209 -6.27 -0.94 -16.55
CA GLY A 209 -5.57 -1.33 -17.78
C GLY A 209 -4.08 -1.64 -17.58
N ASP A 210 -3.59 -1.56 -16.35
CA ASP A 210 -2.29 -2.13 -16.01
C ASP A 210 -2.28 -3.65 -16.13
N GLU A 211 -1.12 -4.18 -16.46
CA GLU A 211 -0.82 -5.59 -16.36
C GLU A 211 0.34 -5.81 -15.39
N ILE A 212 0.23 -6.86 -14.59
CA ILE A 212 1.32 -7.34 -13.75
C ILE A 212 2.00 -8.51 -14.43
N MET A 213 3.34 -8.55 -14.30
CA MET A 213 4.11 -9.74 -14.61
C MET A 213 4.78 -10.28 -13.36
N LEU A 214 4.62 -11.57 -13.13
CA LEU A 214 5.19 -12.31 -12.02
C LEU A 214 6.18 -13.33 -12.58
N VAL A 215 7.40 -13.35 -12.06
CA VAL A 215 8.42 -14.32 -12.47
C VAL A 215 8.85 -15.14 -11.27
N THR A 216 8.55 -16.43 -11.21
CA THR A 216 8.94 -17.29 -10.08
C THR A 216 10.44 -17.65 -10.14
N ASN A 217 11.01 -18.08 -9.01
CA ASN A 217 12.38 -18.59 -8.92
C ASN A 217 12.66 -19.83 -9.81
N GLY A 218 11.61 -20.54 -10.24
CA GLY A 218 11.68 -21.63 -11.20
C GLY A 218 11.73 -21.15 -12.66
N GLY A 219 11.79 -19.84 -12.89
CA GLY A 219 11.83 -19.23 -14.23
C GLY A 219 10.48 -19.16 -14.94
N GLN A 220 9.35 -19.38 -14.24
CA GLN A 220 8.02 -19.28 -14.84
C GLN A 220 7.56 -17.82 -14.85
N LEU A 221 7.05 -17.36 -15.99
CA LEU A 221 6.53 -16.01 -16.16
C LEU A 221 5.02 -16.04 -16.36
N ILE A 222 4.30 -15.22 -15.59
CA ILE A 222 2.87 -14.99 -15.73
C ILE A 222 2.67 -13.51 -16.00
N ARG A 223 1.83 -13.16 -16.98
CA ARG A 223 1.35 -11.80 -17.23
C ARG A 223 -0.18 -11.80 -17.14
N CYS A 224 -0.76 -10.90 -16.36
CA CYS A 224 -2.21 -10.76 -16.26
C CYS A 224 -2.64 -9.30 -16.01
N PRO A 225 -3.86 -8.93 -16.42
CA PRO A 225 -4.44 -7.63 -16.07
C PRO A 225 -4.69 -7.55 -14.56
N VAL A 226 -4.59 -6.33 -14.02
CA VAL A 226 -4.76 -6.00 -12.59
C VAL A 226 -6.22 -5.98 -12.15
#